data_AF-A0A2C9KYV1-F1
#
_entry.id   AF-A0A2C9KYV1-F1
#
_cell.length_a   1.000
_cell.length_b   1.000
_cell.length_c   1.000
_cell.angle_alpha   90.00
_cell.angle_beta   90.00
_cell.angle_gamma   90.00
#
_symmetry.space_group_name_H-M   'P 1'
#
loop_
_entity.id
_entity.type
_entity.pdbx_description
1 polymer ?
#
loop_
_entity_poly.entity_id
_entity_poly.type
_entity_poly.pdbx_seq_one_letter_code
_entity_poly.pdbx_strand_id
1 'polypeptide(L)'
;MGLTNPLIVGNSQITSSSNMDHLHGPTRGRLYTEVDDPLGGAWSPYVSDKNQYIQVDFLAPYQVSAVVTQGSPEFPFWVTKYTVYYSTDGINYYPVVDSSGKPTIFNGNTNQYNTVTNYFSTVVAQFIQIRP
;
A
#
# COMPACT_ATOMS: atom_id res chain seq x y z
N MET A 1 5.52 -6.60 -9.40
CA MET A 1 5.13 -5.61 -10.44
C MET A 1 5.92 -4.30 -10.32
N GLY A 2 7.24 -4.34 -10.08
CA GLY A 2 8.10 -3.15 -10.22
C GLY A 2 7.89 -1.99 -9.24
N LEU A 3 7.08 -2.12 -8.16
CA LEU A 3 6.85 -1.04 -7.19
C LEU A 3 8.14 -0.46 -6.58
N THR A 4 9.17 -1.27 -6.40
CA THR A 4 10.49 -0.83 -5.91
C THR A 4 11.27 0.00 -6.91
N ASN A 5 10.91 -0.04 -8.19
CA ASN A 5 11.61 0.65 -9.26
C ASN A 5 10.80 1.87 -9.74
N PRO A 6 11.25 3.11 -9.46
CA PRO A 6 10.55 4.31 -9.88
C PRO A 6 10.48 4.50 -11.40
N LEU A 7 11.27 3.74 -12.19
CA LEU A 7 11.20 3.73 -13.65
C LEU A 7 10.08 2.83 -14.19
N ILE A 8 9.54 1.91 -13.38
CA ILE A 8 8.45 1.00 -13.76
C ILE A 8 7.12 1.51 -13.22
N VAL A 9 7.09 1.90 -11.94
CA VAL A 9 5.97 2.60 -11.32
C VAL A 9 6.46 3.98 -10.96
N GLY A 10 6.07 5.01 -11.72
CA GLY A 10 6.45 6.40 -11.49
C GLY A 10 5.92 6.97 -10.18
N ASN A 11 6.48 8.08 -9.71
CA ASN A 11 6.04 8.70 -8.45
C ASN A 11 4.59 9.23 -8.53
N SER A 12 4.16 9.71 -9.69
CA SER A 12 2.77 10.14 -9.91
C SER A 12 1.75 8.99 -9.86
N GLN A 13 2.22 7.74 -9.97
CA GLN A 13 1.38 6.56 -9.86
C GLN A 13 1.13 6.13 -8.42
N ILE A 14 1.78 6.76 -7.42
CA ILE A 14 1.60 6.42 -6.01
C ILE A 14 1.00 7.61 -5.28
N THR A 15 -0.20 7.44 -4.76
CA THR A 15 -0.96 8.47 -4.05
C THR A 15 -1.44 7.95 -2.69
N SER A 16 -1.90 8.84 -1.83
CA SER A 16 -2.43 8.50 -0.50
C SER A 16 -3.61 9.39 -0.15
N SER A 17 -4.42 8.94 0.82
CA SER A 17 -5.51 9.73 1.39
C SER A 17 -5.01 10.99 2.11
N SER A 18 -3.88 10.86 2.81
CA SER A 18 -3.22 11.92 3.55
C SER A 18 -1.77 11.54 3.83
N ASN A 19 -0.98 12.50 4.29
CA ASN A 19 0.42 12.30 4.68
C ASN A 19 0.67 13.01 6.01
N MET A 20 1.46 12.40 6.89
CA MET A 20 1.87 12.98 8.17
C MET A 20 2.52 14.34 7.98
N ASP A 21 3.41 14.44 7.01
CA ASP A 21 4.08 15.66 6.56
C ASP A 21 4.61 15.47 5.13
N HIS A 22 5.45 16.39 4.66
CA HIS A 22 6.10 16.32 3.35
C HIS A 22 7.23 15.28 3.26
N LEU A 23 7.70 14.74 4.39
CA LEU A 23 8.78 13.76 4.49
C LEU A 23 8.27 12.31 4.41
N HIS A 24 7.00 12.09 4.77
CA HIS A 24 6.33 10.78 4.83
C HIS A 24 5.26 10.60 3.75
N GLY A 25 5.52 11.14 2.55
CA GLY A 25 4.61 11.09 1.41
C GLY A 25 4.41 9.68 0.81
N PRO A 26 3.46 9.51 -0.12
CA PRO A 26 3.11 8.20 -0.68
C PRO A 26 4.26 7.55 -1.44
N THR A 27 5.13 8.35 -2.05
CA THR A 27 6.32 7.86 -2.77
C THR A 27 7.32 7.14 -1.86
N ARG A 28 7.28 7.40 -0.54
CA ARG A 28 8.06 6.70 0.48
C ARG A 28 7.46 5.35 0.86
N GLY A 29 6.25 5.02 0.39
CA GLY A 29 5.61 3.72 0.59
C GLY A 29 6.12 2.60 -0.30
N ARG A 30 7.22 2.80 -1.05
CA ARG A 30 7.88 1.72 -1.80
C ARG A 30 8.61 0.80 -0.83
N LEU A 31 8.60 -0.50 -1.15
CA LEU A 31 9.32 -1.50 -0.37
C LEU A 31 10.82 -1.18 -0.32
N TYR A 32 11.45 -1.38 0.83
CA TYR A 32 12.87 -1.11 1.08
C TYR A 32 13.30 0.35 0.91
N THR A 33 12.36 1.30 1.01
CA THR A 33 12.73 2.71 1.11
C THR A 33 13.45 2.93 2.44
N GLU A 34 14.66 3.47 2.39
CA GLU A 34 15.43 3.86 3.57
C GLU A 34 15.24 5.35 3.87
N VAL A 35 15.62 5.79 5.07
CA VAL A 35 15.68 7.21 5.42
C VAL A 35 16.72 7.91 4.52
N ASP A 36 16.35 9.06 3.97
CA ASP A 36 17.18 9.88 3.08
C ASP A 36 17.02 11.35 3.46
N ASP A 37 17.79 11.79 4.47
CA ASP A 37 17.64 13.07 5.19
C ASP A 37 17.40 14.26 4.23
N PRO A 38 16.25 14.97 4.33
CA PRO A 38 15.25 14.92 5.41
C PRO A 38 14.11 13.91 5.22
N LEU A 39 14.02 13.18 4.11
CA LEU A 39 12.91 12.30 3.80
C LEU A 39 12.88 11.04 4.69
N GLY A 40 11.72 10.78 5.30
CA GLY A 40 11.49 9.59 6.11
C GLY A 40 11.46 8.31 5.29
N GLY A 41 11.54 7.14 5.93
CA GLY A 41 11.68 5.86 5.23
C GLY A 41 10.37 5.17 4.82
N ALA A 42 9.21 5.75 5.15
CA ALA A 42 7.91 5.14 4.86
C ALA A 42 6.83 6.20 4.63
N TRP A 43 5.73 5.79 4.01
CA TRP A 43 4.49 6.56 4.04
C TRP A 43 3.83 6.44 5.42
N SER A 44 3.33 7.56 5.94
CA SER A 44 2.47 7.60 7.13
C SER A 44 1.31 8.55 6.89
N PRO A 45 0.06 8.18 7.23
CA PRO A 45 -1.07 9.10 7.11
C PRO A 45 -1.01 10.21 8.17
N TYR A 46 -1.78 11.28 7.95
CA TYR A 46 -1.92 12.38 8.92
C TYR A 46 -2.70 11.95 10.17
N VAL A 47 -3.75 11.15 9.99
CA VAL A 47 -4.58 10.62 11.07
C VAL A 47 -4.46 9.11 11.11
N SER A 48 -4.30 8.55 12.31
CA SER A 48 -4.34 7.09 12.50
C SER A 48 -5.78 6.60 12.64
N ASP A 49 -6.50 6.50 11.52
CA ASP A 49 -7.85 5.91 11.47
C ASP A 49 -8.00 4.87 10.33
N LYS A 50 -9.16 4.24 10.23
CA LYS A 50 -9.47 3.19 9.25
C LYS A 50 -9.86 3.71 7.87
N ASN A 51 -9.87 5.02 7.67
CA ASN A 51 -10.25 5.65 6.41
C ASN A 51 -9.04 5.98 5.54
N GLN A 52 -7.82 5.78 6.06
CA GLN A 52 -6.61 6.06 5.34
C GLN A 52 -6.28 4.99 4.32
N TYR A 53 -5.58 5.40 3.26
CA TYR A 53 -5.08 4.47 2.27
C TYR A 53 -3.83 5.00 1.57
N ILE A 54 -3.03 4.06 1.09
CA ILE A 54 -2.04 4.27 0.04
C ILE A 54 -2.48 3.51 -1.20
N GLN A 55 -2.28 4.14 -2.36
CA GLN A 55 -2.76 3.66 -3.64
C GLN A 55 -1.64 3.59 -4.65
N VAL A 56 -1.69 2.58 -5.52
CA VAL A 56 -0.89 2.51 -6.74
C VAL A 56 -1.83 2.46 -7.94
N ASP A 57 -1.59 3.32 -8.94
CA ASP A 57 -2.19 3.30 -10.28
C ASP A 57 -1.20 2.66 -11.26
N PHE A 58 -1.54 1.50 -11.81
CA PHE A 58 -0.70 0.80 -12.78
C PHE A 58 -0.82 1.36 -14.21
N LEU A 59 -1.63 2.40 -14.45
CA LEU A 59 -1.93 3.05 -15.74
C LEU A 59 -2.65 2.18 -16.77
N ALA A 60 -2.73 0.87 -16.52
CA ALA A 60 -3.49 -0.09 -17.28
C ALA A 60 -3.95 -1.23 -16.34
N PRO A 61 -4.98 -2.01 -16.71
CA PRO A 61 -5.39 -3.16 -15.92
C PRO A 61 -4.34 -4.29 -15.94
N TYR A 62 -3.99 -4.80 -14.76
CA TYR A 62 -3.12 -5.96 -14.56
C TYR A 62 -3.81 -7.02 -13.70
N GLN A 63 -3.34 -8.26 -13.81
CA GLN A 63 -3.68 -9.31 -12.87
C GLN A 63 -2.84 -9.17 -11.60
N VAL A 64 -3.50 -9.03 -10.46
CA VAL A 64 -2.87 -8.85 -9.15
C VAL A 64 -3.30 -9.97 -8.23
N SER A 65 -2.34 -10.66 -7.62
CA SER A 65 -2.59 -11.83 -6.75
C SER A 65 -1.98 -11.71 -5.36
N ALA A 66 -1.24 -10.65 -5.09
CA ALA A 66 -0.60 -10.43 -3.79
C ALA A 66 -0.26 -8.97 -3.57
N VAL A 67 -0.10 -8.61 -2.29
CA VAL A 67 0.55 -7.37 -1.85
C VAL A 67 1.67 -7.71 -0.88
N VAL A 68 2.69 -6.85 -0.86
CA VAL A 68 3.81 -6.95 0.07
C VAL A 68 3.85 -5.68 0.91
N THR A 69 3.89 -5.82 2.24
CA THR A 69 3.93 -4.70 3.18
C THR A 69 5.19 -4.73 4.04
N GLN A 70 5.64 -3.57 4.46
CA GLN A 70 6.79 -3.36 5.35
C GLN A 70 6.46 -2.19 6.29
N GLY A 71 7.06 -2.19 7.49
CA GLY A 71 6.94 -1.06 8.42
C GLY A 71 7.95 0.05 8.10
N SER A 72 8.02 1.04 8.99
CA SER A 72 8.95 2.17 8.86
C SER A 72 10.37 1.78 9.30
N PRO A 73 11.43 2.08 8.54
CA PRO A 73 12.80 1.91 9.02
C PRO A 73 13.19 2.97 10.07
N GLU A 74 12.47 4.10 10.12
CA GLU A 74 12.77 5.26 10.97
C GLU A 74 12.17 5.13 12.38
N PHE A 75 10.93 4.65 12.45
CA PHE A 75 10.15 4.55 13.69
C PHE A 75 9.67 3.12 13.90
N PRO A 76 9.40 2.71 15.17
CA PRO A 76 8.76 1.42 15.48
C PRO A 76 7.26 1.43 15.13
N PHE A 77 6.94 1.78 13.89
CA PHE A 77 5.59 1.85 13.34
C PHE A 77 5.41 0.84 12.21
N TRP A 78 4.26 0.16 12.25
CA TRP A 78 3.85 -0.80 11.24
C TRP A 78 2.35 -1.04 11.31
N VAL A 79 1.78 -1.50 10.20
CA VAL A 79 0.36 -1.86 10.10
C VAL A 79 0.19 -3.34 10.44
N THR A 80 -0.64 -3.66 11.43
CA THR A 80 -0.84 -5.05 11.90
C THR A 80 -2.00 -5.77 11.20
N LYS A 81 -3.00 -5.02 10.73
CA LYS A 81 -4.12 -5.53 9.95
C LYS A 81 -4.48 -4.51 8.89
N TYR A 82 -4.94 -4.97 7.74
CA TYR A 82 -5.40 -4.09 6.67
C TYR A 82 -6.37 -4.83 5.75
N THR A 83 -7.02 -4.08 4.88
CA THR A 83 -7.83 -4.60 3.78
C THR A 83 -7.26 -4.11 2.45
N VAL A 84 -7.47 -4.89 1.39
CA VAL A 84 -7.04 -4.52 0.03
C VAL A 84 -8.29 -4.21 -0.80
N TYR A 85 -8.28 -3.06 -1.46
CA TYR A 85 -9.30 -2.67 -2.41
C TYR A 85 -8.69 -2.54 -3.80
N TYR A 86 -9.47 -2.85 -4.83
CA TYR A 86 -9.05 -2.76 -6.21
C TYR A 86 -10.09 -2.04 -7.06
N SER A 87 -9.64 -1.44 -8.15
CA SER A 87 -10.49 -0.75 -9.13
C SER A 87 -9.89 -0.83 -10.53
N THR A 88 -10.74 -0.77 -11.54
CA THR A 88 -10.34 -0.65 -12.96
C THR A 88 -10.63 0.74 -13.53
N ASP A 89 -11.41 1.58 -12.85
CA ASP A 89 -11.86 2.89 -13.33
C ASP A 89 -11.40 4.05 -12.43
N GLY A 90 -10.83 3.75 -11.26
CA GLY A 90 -10.39 4.75 -10.28
C GLY A 90 -11.54 5.42 -9.52
N ILE A 91 -12.79 5.01 -9.77
CA ILE A 91 -14.02 5.58 -9.20
C ILE A 91 -14.66 4.56 -8.25
N ASN A 92 -14.86 3.34 -8.73
CA ASN A 92 -15.50 2.26 -7.98
C ASN A 92 -14.43 1.31 -7.42
N TYR A 93 -14.35 1.22 -6.11
CA TYR A 93 -13.40 0.36 -5.41
C TYR A 93 -14.11 -0.82 -4.76
N TYR A 94 -13.61 -2.01 -5.05
CA TYR A 94 -14.14 -3.27 -4.51
C TYR A 94 -13.12 -3.90 -3.56
N PRO A 95 -13.55 -4.43 -2.41
CA PRO A 95 -12.64 -5.14 -1.52
C PRO A 95 -12.25 -6.48 -2.15
N VAL A 96 -11.02 -6.92 -1.88
CA VAL A 96 -10.68 -8.33 -1.96
C VAL A 96 -11.50 -9.07 -0.91
N VAL A 97 -12.19 -10.14 -1.33
CA VAL A 97 -13.10 -10.89 -0.47
C VAL A 97 -12.62 -12.31 -0.21
N ASP A 98 -13.01 -12.84 0.93
CA ASP A 98 -12.79 -14.24 1.30
C ASP A 98 -13.80 -15.17 0.59
N SER A 99 -13.69 -16.48 0.86
CA SER A 99 -14.60 -17.49 0.30
C SER A 99 -16.07 -17.32 0.70
N SER A 100 -16.36 -16.50 1.72
CA SER A 100 -17.72 -16.15 2.15
C SER A 100 -18.24 -14.84 1.53
N GLY A 101 -17.45 -14.18 0.68
CA GLY A 101 -17.79 -12.91 0.05
C GLY A 101 -17.63 -11.70 0.97
N LYS A 102 -16.97 -11.85 2.13
CA LYS A 102 -16.69 -10.73 3.05
C LYS A 102 -15.32 -10.14 2.77
N PRO A 103 -15.11 -8.82 2.98
CA PRO A 103 -13.79 -8.21 2.85
C PRO A 103 -12.74 -8.97 3.68
N THR A 104 -11.65 -9.39 3.03
CA THR A 104 -10.57 -10.11 3.70
C THR A 104 -9.77 -9.14 4.57
N ILE A 105 -9.62 -9.50 5.85
CA ILE A 105 -8.70 -8.83 6.76
C ILE A 105 -7.36 -9.56 6.71
N PHE A 106 -6.35 -8.90 6.14
CA PHE A 106 -4.99 -9.45 6.06
C PHE A 106 -4.23 -9.14 7.33
N ASN A 107 -3.41 -10.10 7.78
CA ASN A 107 -2.44 -9.85 8.84
C ASN A 107 -1.20 -9.19 8.23
N GLY A 108 -0.89 -7.98 8.70
CA GLY A 108 0.28 -7.23 8.25
C GLY A 108 1.53 -7.60 9.02
N ASN A 109 2.35 -6.59 9.30
CA ASN A 109 3.66 -6.74 9.88
C ASN A 109 3.57 -6.86 11.42
N THR A 110 4.56 -7.52 12.02
CA THR A 110 4.73 -7.64 13.48
C THR A 110 5.94 -6.87 13.99
N ASN A 111 6.71 -6.29 13.08
CA ASN A 111 7.84 -5.42 13.34
C ASN A 111 8.05 -4.48 12.15
N GLN A 112 9.01 -3.57 12.28
CA GLN A 112 9.24 -2.51 11.32
C GLN A 112 10.06 -2.94 10.08
N TYR A 113 10.85 -4.02 10.19
CA TYR A 113 11.86 -4.38 9.19
C TYR A 113 11.41 -5.44 8.19
N ASN A 114 10.71 -6.47 8.66
CA ASN A 114 10.42 -7.66 7.86
C ASN A 114 9.28 -7.39 6.88
N THR A 115 9.44 -7.85 5.65
CA THR A 115 8.37 -7.82 4.64
C THR A 115 7.37 -8.95 4.87
N VAL A 116 6.08 -8.65 4.76
CA VAL A 116 5.01 -9.66 4.80
C VAL A 116 4.31 -9.68 3.45
N THR A 117 4.19 -10.86 2.86
CA THR A 117 3.45 -11.06 1.61
C THR A 117 2.10 -11.70 1.92
N ASN A 118 1.02 -11.07 1.47
CA ASN A 118 -0.32 -11.63 1.57
C ASN A 118 -0.87 -11.90 0.17
N TYR A 119 -1.20 -13.17 -0.08
CA TYR A 119 -1.80 -13.64 -1.32
C TYR A 119 -3.32 -13.64 -1.25
N PHE A 120 -3.96 -13.46 -2.39
CA PHE A 120 -5.41 -13.54 -2.55
C PHE A 120 -5.77 -14.00 -3.96
N SER A 121 -7.05 -14.35 -4.16
CA SER A 121 -7.59 -14.70 -5.47
C SER A 121 -7.31 -13.59 -6.48
N THR A 122 -6.69 -13.93 -7.61
CA THR A 122 -6.28 -12.95 -8.62
C THR A 122 -7.44 -12.03 -9.03
N VAL A 123 -7.21 -10.72 -8.95
CA VAL A 123 -8.14 -9.68 -9.42
C VAL A 123 -7.56 -8.96 -10.63
N VAL A 124 -8.42 -8.43 -11.50
CA VAL A 124 -8.00 -7.50 -12.55
C VAL A 124 -8.14 -6.08 -11.99
N ALA A 125 -7.04 -5.34 -11.94
CA ALA A 125 -6.98 -4.04 -11.30
C ALA A 125 -6.04 -3.11 -12.07
N GLN A 126 -6.48 -1.86 -12.27
CA GLN A 126 -5.56 -0.76 -12.58
C GLN A 126 -5.11 -0.07 -11.28
N PHE A 127 -6.01 0.06 -10.30
CA PHE A 127 -5.72 0.67 -9.02
C PHE A 127 -5.77 -0.36 -7.90
N ILE A 128 -4.79 -0.32 -7.01
CA ILE A 128 -4.79 -1.09 -5.76
C ILE A 128 -4.64 -0.11 -4.60
N GLN A 129 -5.52 -0.22 -3.61
CA GLN A 129 -5.45 0.49 -2.34
C GLN A 129 -5.18 -0.49 -1.19
N ILE A 130 -4.21 -0.16 -0.35
CA ILE A 130 -4.03 -0.79 0.97
C ILE A 130 -4.65 0.16 1.99
N ARG A 131 -5.60 -0.36 2.79
CA ARG A 131 -6.31 0.39 3.84
C ARG A 131 -6.00 -0.18 5.22
N PRO A 132 -5.14 0.49 6.03
CA PRO A 132 -4.77 0.08 7.39
C PRO A 132 -5.95 0.02 8.38
#